data_AF-A0A7X7X2Z7-F1
#
_entry.id   AF-A0A7X7X2Z7-F1
#
_cell.length_a   1.000
_cell.length_b   1.000
_cell.length_c   1.000
_cell.angle_alpha   90.00
_cell.angle_beta   90.00
_cell.angle_gamma   90.00
#
_symmetry.space_group_name_H-M   'P 1'
#
loop_
_entity.id
_entity.type
_entity.pdbx_description
1 polymer ?
#
loop_
_entity_poly.entity_id
_entity_poly.type
_entity_poly.pdbx_seq_one_letter_code
_entity_poly.pdbx_strand_id
1 'polypeptide(L)'
;MNQAMFERDLLYPTAKDFEIGSVHITVFQPGKDGGIPILVEAKTDHNPVDYIPDIVNLIQADVFDRIRIDIRKSGILYFKADRNRYYKVRYQDENQYSSEIVDGL
;
A
#
# COMPACT_ATOMS: atom_id res chain seq x y z
N MET A 1 -8.39 10.80 6.93
CA MET A 1 -6.98 11.06 6.54
C MET A 1 -6.70 12.53 6.19
N ASN A 2 -5.43 12.94 6.32
CA ASN A 2 -4.90 14.28 5.96
C ASN A 2 -4.87 14.49 4.43
N GLN A 3 -4.36 15.65 3.99
CA GLN A 3 -4.13 15.98 2.59
C GLN A 3 -3.17 14.99 1.92
N ALA A 4 -3.54 14.51 0.72
CA ALA A 4 -2.67 13.70 -0.13
C ALA A 4 -1.45 14.52 -0.59
N MET A 5 -0.27 13.92 -0.48
CA MET A 5 0.99 14.49 -0.97
C MET A 5 1.33 13.99 -2.37
N PHE A 6 0.95 12.76 -2.68
CA PHE A 6 1.29 12.09 -3.92
C PHE A 6 0.25 11.01 -4.22
N GLU A 7 -0.13 10.90 -5.47
CA GLU A 7 -1.05 9.90 -5.97
C GLU A 7 -0.51 9.30 -7.26
N ARG A 8 -0.66 7.99 -7.43
CA ARG A 8 -0.24 7.31 -8.66
C ARG A 8 -0.97 6.00 -8.85
N ASP A 9 -1.16 5.62 -10.11
CA ASP A 9 -1.60 4.28 -10.46
C ASP A 9 -0.39 3.37 -10.70
N LEU A 10 -0.45 2.14 -10.16
CA LEU A 10 0.56 1.11 -10.34
C LEU A 10 -0.08 -0.15 -10.95
N LEU A 11 0.73 -0.87 -11.72
CA LEU A 11 0.41 -2.19 -12.25
C LEU A 11 1.18 -3.23 -11.46
N TYR A 12 0.55 -4.36 -11.14
CA TYR A 12 1.18 -5.46 -10.42
C TYR A 12 0.86 -6.81 -11.10
N PRO A 13 1.78 -7.79 -11.02
CA PRO A 13 1.54 -9.13 -11.56
C PRO A 13 0.44 -9.83 -10.76
N THR A 14 -0.35 -10.67 -11.43
CA THR A 14 -1.36 -11.51 -10.78
C THR A 14 -0.97 -12.98 -10.93
N ALA A 15 -1.72 -13.88 -10.28
CA ALA A 15 -1.52 -15.32 -10.44
C ALA A 15 -1.79 -15.84 -11.87
N LYS A 16 -2.32 -15.01 -12.78
CA LYS A 16 -2.61 -15.38 -14.17
C LYS A 16 -1.72 -14.57 -15.11
N ASP A 17 -1.00 -15.27 -15.99
CA ASP A 17 0.05 -14.71 -16.87
C ASP A 17 -0.39 -13.56 -17.79
N PHE A 18 -1.69 -13.46 -18.12
CA PHE A 18 -2.24 -12.47 -19.05
C PHE A 18 -3.22 -11.48 -18.38
N GLU A 19 -3.37 -11.55 -17.06
CA GLU A 19 -4.18 -10.58 -16.29
C GLU A 19 -3.24 -9.71 -15.44
N ILE A 20 -3.46 -8.40 -15.51
CA ILE A 20 -2.67 -7.41 -14.78
C ILE A 20 -3.57 -6.77 -13.73
N GLY A 21 -3.08 -6.74 -12.50
CA GLY A 21 -3.72 -6.02 -11.42
C GLY A 21 -3.37 -4.54 -11.51
N SER A 22 -4.30 -3.67 -11.15
CA SER A 22 -4.01 -2.24 -10.99
C SER A 22 -4.48 -1.73 -9.64
N VAL A 23 -3.66 -0.89 -9.01
CA VAL A 23 -4.01 -0.15 -7.80
C VAL A 23 -3.80 1.34 -8.00
N HIS A 24 -4.68 2.13 -7.38
CA HIS A 24 -4.42 3.53 -7.08
C HIS A 24 -3.74 3.62 -5.72
N ILE A 25 -2.61 4.32 -5.64
CA ILE A 25 -1.94 4.61 -4.37
C ILE A 25 -2.10 6.09 -4.02
N THR A 26 -2.37 6.37 -2.75
CA THR A 26 -2.37 7.73 -2.18
C THR A 26 -1.42 7.75 -1.00
N VAL A 27 -0.39 8.59 -1.09
CA VAL A 27 0.56 8.84 0.00
C VAL A 27 0.16 10.11 0.73
N PHE A 28 0.01 10.02 2.04
CA PHE A 28 -0.40 11.13 2.88
C PHE A 28 0.79 11.73 3.64
N GLN A 29 0.55 12.90 4.23
CA GLN A 29 1.50 13.49 5.18
C GLN A 29 1.80 12.52 6.34
N PRO A 30 3.07 12.42 6.76
CA PRO A 30 3.44 11.62 7.92
C PRO A 30 2.62 12.00 9.16
N GLY A 31 2.26 10.99 9.94
CA GLY A 31 1.60 11.16 11.23
C GLY A 31 2.53 11.77 12.28
N LYS A 32 1.99 12.08 13.46
CA LYS A 32 2.78 12.58 14.60
C LYS A 32 3.84 11.58 15.08
N ASP A 33 3.65 10.30 14.79
CA ASP A 33 4.58 9.21 15.06
C ASP A 33 5.66 9.05 13.98
N GLY A 34 5.63 9.87 12.93
CA GLY A 34 6.53 9.79 11.78
C GLY A 34 6.17 8.70 10.78
N GLY A 35 5.10 7.93 11.03
CA GLY A 35 4.62 6.91 10.10
C GLY A 35 4.04 7.54 8.84
N ILE A 36 4.38 7.00 7.68
CA ILE A 36 3.91 7.47 6.36
C ILE A 36 2.67 6.67 5.98
N PRO A 37 1.45 7.25 6.01
CA PRO A 37 0.25 6.54 5.62
C PRO A 37 0.19 6.39 4.10
N ILE A 38 -0.06 5.17 3.63
CA ILE A 38 -0.21 4.86 2.20
C ILE A 38 -1.51 4.09 2.02
N LEU A 39 -2.48 4.69 1.33
CA LEU A 39 -3.72 4.01 0.94
C LEU A 39 -3.50 3.31 -0.40
N VAL A 40 -4.00 2.09 -0.51
CA VAL A 40 -3.96 1.25 -1.72
C VAL A 40 -5.38 0.81 -2.04
N GLU A 41 -5.87 1.21 -3.22
CA GLU A 41 -7.22 0.89 -3.69
C GLU A 41 -7.17 0.14 -5.02
N ALA A 42 -7.94 -0.94 -5.13
CA ALA A 42 -8.04 -1.71 -6.36
C ALA A 42 -8.69 -0.89 -7.49
N LYS A 43 -8.14 -0.99 -8.70
CA LYS A 43 -8.76 -0.50 -9.95
C LYS A 43 -9.21 -1.64 -10.87
N THR A 44 -8.95 -2.87 -10.48
CA THR A 44 -9.30 -4.11 -11.18
C THR A 44 -10.00 -5.06 -10.20
N ASP A 45 -10.62 -6.11 -10.71
CA ASP A 45 -11.33 -7.12 -9.88
C ASP A 45 -10.38 -8.00 -9.05
N HIS A 46 -9.07 -7.90 -9.25
CA HIS A 46 -8.07 -8.54 -8.40
C HIS A 46 -8.00 -7.87 -7.03
N ASN A 47 -8.14 -8.67 -5.97
CA ASN A 47 -8.01 -8.22 -4.59
C ASN A 47 -6.53 -7.93 -4.25
N PRO A 48 -6.15 -6.67 -3.99
CA PRO A 48 -4.75 -6.29 -3.71
C PRO A 48 -4.15 -6.94 -2.47
N VAL A 49 -5.00 -7.39 -1.52
CA VAL A 49 -4.58 -8.04 -0.27
C VAL A 49 -3.85 -9.34 -0.55
N ASP A 50 -4.19 -10.03 -1.64
CA ASP A 50 -3.56 -11.29 -2.04
C ASP A 50 -2.14 -11.07 -2.62
N TYR A 51 -1.76 -9.81 -2.89
CA TYR A 51 -0.52 -9.42 -3.57
C TYR A 51 0.26 -8.34 -2.80
N ILE A 52 0.09 -8.26 -1.47
CA ILE A 52 0.72 -7.23 -0.62
C ILE A 52 2.24 -7.12 -0.84
N PRO A 53 3.03 -8.22 -0.82
CA PRO A 53 4.48 -8.11 -0.99
C PRO A 53 4.87 -7.51 -2.34
N ASP A 54 4.23 -7.94 -3.43
CA ASP A 54 4.50 -7.45 -4.78
C ASP A 54 4.15 -5.97 -4.92
N ILE A 55 2.98 -5.57 -4.42
CA ILE A 55 2.55 -4.17 -4.46
C ILE A 55 3.48 -3.29 -3.62
N VAL A 56 3.89 -3.73 -2.43
CA VAL A 56 4.84 -2.99 -1.57
C VAL A 56 6.19 -2.84 -2.26
N ASN A 57 6.69 -3.90 -2.91
CA ASN A 57 7.94 -3.85 -3.69
C ASN A 57 7.86 -2.81 -4.82
N LEU A 58 6.72 -2.74 -5.51
CA LEU A 58 6.49 -1.78 -6.59
C LEU A 58 6.39 -0.35 -6.07
N ILE A 59 5.66 -0.12 -4.97
CA ILE A 59 5.58 1.19 -4.31
C ILE A 59 6.98 1.64 -3.86
N GLN A 60 7.76 0.74 -3.26
CA GLN A 60 9.14 1.01 -2.85
C GLN A 60 9.99 1.44 -4.05
N ALA A 61 10.02 0.63 -5.11
CA ALA A 61 10.88 0.87 -6.28
C ALA A 61 10.49 2.11 -7.10
N ASP A 62 9.19 2.34 -7.31
CA ASP A 62 8.72 3.43 -8.19
C ASP A 62 8.65 4.79 -7.48
N VAL A 63 8.45 4.81 -6.16
CA VAL A 63 8.23 6.05 -5.40
C VAL A 63 9.34 6.30 -4.39
N PHE A 64 9.55 5.38 -3.45
CA PHE A 64 10.29 5.69 -2.22
C PHE A 64 11.80 5.48 -2.31
N ASP A 65 12.29 4.57 -3.16
CA ASP A 65 13.72 4.41 -3.45
C ASP A 65 14.32 5.70 -4.01
N ARG A 66 13.55 6.42 -4.83
CA ARG A 66 13.96 7.71 -5.43
C ARG A 66 14.23 8.80 -4.40
N ILE A 67 13.63 8.68 -3.21
CA ILE A 67 13.77 9.64 -2.11
C ILE A 67 14.40 9.02 -0.85
N ARG A 68 14.98 7.82 -0.98
CA ARG A 68 15.73 7.12 0.08
C ARG A 68 14.93 6.88 1.36
N ILE A 69 13.65 6.55 1.21
CA ILE A 69 12.77 6.15 2.32
C ILE A 69 12.45 4.66 2.17
N ASP A 70 12.48 3.91 3.28
CA ASP A 70 12.09 2.50 3.31
C ASP A 70 10.70 2.35 3.93
N ILE A 71 9.69 2.08 3.11
CA ILE A 71 8.30 1.99 3.57
C ILE A 71 8.02 0.75 4.41
N ARG A 72 8.93 -0.24 4.44
CA ARG A 72 8.81 -1.36 5.38
C ARG A 72 9.20 -0.93 6.81
N LYS A 73 10.01 0.11 6.95
CA LYS A 73 10.40 0.67 8.26
C LYS A 73 9.45 1.77 8.73
N SER A 74 9.05 2.67 7.82
CA SER A 74 8.27 3.88 8.17
C SER A 74 6.84 3.89 7.65
N GLY A 75 6.45 2.95 6.79
CA GLY A 75 5.13 2.94 6.16
C GLY A 75 4.05 2.33 7.05
N ILE A 76 2.86 2.91 6.96
CA ILE A 76 1.62 2.28 7.44
C ILE A 76 0.71 2.15 6.22
N LEU A 77 0.59 0.92 5.71
CA LEU A 77 -0.15 0.69 4.48
C LEU A 77 -1.59 0.29 4.80
N TYR A 78 -2.53 0.80 4.01
CA TYR A 78 -3.94 0.53 4.15
C TYR A 78 -4.47 0.01 2.83
N PHE A 79 -4.75 -1.29 2.78
CA PHE A 79 -5.36 -1.91 1.61
C PHE A 79 -6.87 -1.93 1.78
N LYS A 80 -7.58 -1.25 0.88
CA LYS A 80 -9.04 -1.17 0.95
C LYS A 80 -9.68 -2.53 0.69
N ALA A 81 -10.46 -3.01 1.66
CA ALA A 81 -11.19 -4.27 1.58
C ALA A 81 -12.66 -4.06 1.17
N ASP A 82 -13.26 -2.95 1.62
CA ASP A 82 -14.66 -2.59 1.40
C ASP A 82 -14.82 -1.05 1.52
N ARG A 83 -16.05 -0.53 1.45
CA ARG A 83 -16.37 0.91 1.51
C ARG A 83 -15.68 1.66 2.64
N ASN A 84 -15.56 1.04 3.82
CA ASN A 84 -14.95 1.68 4.98
C ASN A 84 -14.09 0.72 5.82
N ARG A 85 -13.62 -0.38 5.21
CA ARG A 85 -12.79 -1.39 5.89
C ARG A 85 -11.47 -1.53 5.17
N TYR A 86 -10.40 -1.60 5.95
CA TYR A 86 -9.04 -1.63 5.44
C TYR A 86 -8.23 -2.70 6.15
N TYR A 87 -7.38 -3.40 5.41
CA TYR A 87 -6.28 -4.15 5.98
C TYR A 87 -5.14 -3.18 6.24
N LYS A 88 -4.93 -2.85 7.52
CA LYS A 88 -3.78 -2.08 7.95
C LYS A 88 -2.59 -3.01 8.06
N VAL A 89 -1.57 -2.76 7.25
CA VAL A 89 -0.36 -3.55 7.12
C VAL A 89 0.82 -2.76 7.70
N ARG A 90 1.57 -3.42 8.58
CA ARG A 90 2.84 -2.92 9.11
C ARG A 90 3.87 -4.03 9.02
N TYR A 91 5.00 -3.72 8.41
CA TYR A 91 6.15 -4.61 8.37
C TYR A 91 6.85 -4.61 9.73
N GLN A 92 7.29 -5.79 10.16
CA GLN A 92 8.06 -6.01 11.38
C GLN A 92 9.56 -6.15 11.03
N ASP A 93 9.84 -6.71 9.86
CA ASP A 93 11.14 -6.78 9.22
C ASP A 93 10.99 -6.75 7.68
N GLU A 94 12.05 -7.06 6.92
CA GLU A 94 12.02 -7.01 5.45
C GLU A 94 11.06 -8.01 4.80
N ASN A 95 10.74 -9.12 5.47
CA ASN A 95 9.97 -10.24 4.92
C ASN A 95 8.68 -10.55 5.68
N GLN A 96 8.53 -10.06 6.91
CA GLN A 96 7.39 -10.31 7.76
C GLN A 96 6.58 -9.04 8.01
N TYR A 97 5.27 -9.14 7.83
CA TYR A 97 4.31 -8.11 8.18
C TYR A 97 3.17 -8.67 9.00
N SER A 98 2.54 -7.80 9.80
CA SER A 98 1.24 -8.05 10.41
C SER A 98 0.16 -7.28 9.66
N SER A 99 -1.02 -7.88 9.56
CA SER A 99 -2.23 -7.22 9.08
C SER A 99 -3.35 -7.30 10.12
N GLU A 100 -4.11 -6.22 10.25
CA GLU A 100 -5.34 -6.17 11.04
C GLU A 100 -6.43 -5.47 10.23
N ILE A 101 -7.68 -5.89 10.40
CA ILE A 101 -8.82 -5.19 9.81
C ILE A 101 -9.16 -4.00 10.70
N VAL A 102 -9.26 -2.82 10.10
CA VAL A 102 -9.68 -1.58 10.76
C VAL A 102 -10.87 -0.96 10.03
N ASP A 103 -11.75 -0.34 10.79
CA ASP A 103 -12.89 0.43 10.28
C ASP A 103 -12.52 1.93 10.21
N GLY A 104 -12.73 2.54 9.06
CA GLY A 104 -12.48 3.98 8.84
C GLY A 104 -11.00 4.35 8.70
N LEU A 105 -10.77 5.54 8.11
CA LEU A 105 -9.47 6.16 7.83
C LEU A 105 -9.49 7.69 7.98
#